data_AF-A0A1Q2M870-F1
#
_entry.id   AF-A0A1Q2M870-F1
#
_cell.length_a   1.000
_cell.length_b   1.000
_cell.length_c   1.000
_cell.angle_alpha   90.00
_cell.angle_beta   90.00
_cell.angle_gamma   90.00
#
_symmetry.space_group_name_H-M   'P 1'
#
loop_
_entity.id
_entity.type
_entity.pdbx_description
1 polymer ?
#
loop_
_entity_poly.entity_id
_entity_poly.type
_entity_poly.pdbx_seq_one_letter_code
_entity_poly.pdbx_strand_id
1 'polypeptide(L)'
;MSKEKANSVRKHWEQHGTKQLKMSRRPAVDSSNSNLVADAEIAQNIRKRMSHLAEVLELLHKIYFENTDLYGDRFLAFVGNEVVREWPWKDFPFISEAALELLEECDSYSDITGKLPFEVKNKATREVFKKLRYEHWTPISFFRDVFHSHEPLDKSTYYHLLVNFYRVVWITREEDDLLNKKHRSWRPSDTYAELGINIVPHEAWSAIAEDSPE
;
A
#
# COMPACT_ATOMS: atom_id res chain seq x y z
N MET A 1 -4.37 31.98 7.76
CA MET A 1 -4.07 31.65 9.18
C MET A 1 -3.36 32.83 9.82
N SER A 2 -3.76 33.30 11.01
CA SER A 2 -3.11 34.46 11.66
C SER A 2 -1.81 34.09 12.37
N LYS A 3 -0.83 35.00 12.35
CA LYS A 3 0.47 34.88 13.04
C LYS A 3 0.31 34.59 14.54
N GLU A 4 -0.70 35.17 15.16
CA GLU A 4 -1.03 34.98 16.57
C GLU A 4 -1.41 33.53 16.88
N LYS A 5 -2.21 32.90 16.01
CA LYS A 5 -2.59 31.49 16.19
C LYS A 5 -1.37 30.57 16.09
N ALA A 6 -0.46 30.83 15.14
CA ALA A 6 0.78 30.07 15.02
C ALA A 6 1.65 30.19 16.29
N ASN A 7 1.77 31.39 16.84
CA ASN A 7 2.52 31.63 18.09
C ASN A 7 1.86 30.93 19.29
N SER A 8 0.53 30.95 19.37
CA SER A 8 -0.21 30.25 20.43
C SER A 8 0.02 28.74 20.38
N VAL A 9 -0.04 28.13 19.18
CA VAL A 9 0.26 26.70 18.99
C VAL A 9 1.69 26.37 19.40
N ARG A 10 2.67 27.20 18.99
CA ARG A 10 4.07 27.01 19.36
C ARG A 10 4.26 27.05 20.88
N LYS A 11 3.70 28.06 21.55
CA LYS A 11 3.76 28.20 23.01
C LYS A 11 3.14 27.01 23.73
N HIS A 12 2.01 26.50 23.23
CA HIS A 12 1.38 25.32 23.79
C HIS A 12 2.28 24.08 23.67
N TRP A 13 2.90 23.86 22.50
CA TRP A 13 3.85 22.75 22.29
C TRP A 13 5.09 22.86 23.18
N GLU A 14 5.63 24.06 23.40
CA GLU A 14 6.77 24.26 24.31
C GLU A 14 6.45 23.90 25.76
N GLN A 15 5.20 24.13 26.18
CA GLN A 15 4.74 23.88 27.55
C GLN A 15 4.31 22.43 27.79
N HIS A 16 3.77 21.74 26.78
CA HIS A 16 3.09 20.45 26.94
C HIS A 16 3.60 19.35 25.99
N GLY A 17 4.43 19.69 25.02
CA GLY A 17 4.87 18.77 23.98
C GLY A 17 5.81 17.70 24.52
N THR A 18 5.58 16.45 24.11
CA THR A 18 6.60 15.41 24.21
C THR A 18 7.72 15.71 23.21
N LYS A 19 8.99 15.63 23.65
CA LYS A 19 10.14 16.09 22.87
C LYS A 19 10.26 15.42 21.48
N GLN A 20 9.77 14.19 21.33
CA GLN A 20 9.67 13.48 20.05
C GLN A 20 8.50 12.49 20.08
N LEU A 21 7.66 12.52 19.03
CA LEU A 21 6.68 11.47 18.78
C LEU A 21 7.42 10.18 18.43
N LYS A 22 7.16 9.09 19.17
CA LYS A 22 7.61 7.76 18.77
C LYS A 22 6.69 7.25 17.66
N MET A 23 7.21 7.20 16.43
CA MET A 23 6.57 6.68 15.21
C MET A 23 6.37 5.15 15.23
N SER A 24 5.86 4.56 16.32
CA SER A 24 5.84 3.09 16.48
C SER A 24 4.45 2.50 16.71
N ARG A 25 3.39 3.33 16.78
CA ARG A 25 2.04 2.85 17.08
C ARG A 25 1.21 2.84 15.82
N ARG A 26 0.75 1.63 15.46
CA ARG A 26 -0.24 1.43 14.41
C ARG A 26 -1.58 2.05 14.81
N PRO A 27 -2.46 2.33 13.83
CA PRO A 27 -3.86 2.61 14.12
C PRO A 27 -4.47 1.49 14.98
N ALA A 28 -5.16 1.86 16.06
CA ALA A 28 -5.72 0.90 17.02
C ALA A 28 -6.88 0.04 16.46
N VAL A 29 -7.41 0.41 15.29
CA VAL A 29 -8.65 -0.16 14.74
C VAL A 29 -8.41 -1.45 13.95
N ASP A 30 -7.20 -1.70 13.44
CA ASP A 30 -6.93 -2.97 12.72
C ASP A 30 -6.42 -4.09 13.62
N SER A 31 -6.19 -3.78 14.90
CA SER A 31 -5.81 -4.75 15.90
C SER A 31 -6.19 -4.24 17.28
N SER A 32 -7.14 -4.92 17.94
CA SER A 32 -7.48 -4.66 19.34
C SER A 32 -6.80 -5.70 20.21
N ASN A 33 -6.01 -5.27 21.19
CA ASN A 33 -5.30 -6.17 22.14
C ASN A 33 -4.48 -7.28 21.46
N SER A 34 -3.83 -6.98 20.32
CA SER A 34 -3.03 -7.93 19.50
C SER A 34 -3.84 -8.95 18.69
N ASN A 35 -5.16 -8.90 18.71
CA ASN A 35 -6.03 -9.69 17.83
C ASN A 35 -6.48 -8.83 16.65
N LEU A 36 -6.49 -9.43 15.45
CA LEU A 36 -7.12 -8.80 14.28
C LEU A 36 -8.62 -8.64 14.53
N VAL A 37 -9.18 -7.56 14.00
CA VAL A 37 -10.63 -7.36 13.91
C VAL A 37 -11.15 -8.17 12.70
N ALA A 38 -12.46 -8.41 12.64
CA ALA A 38 -13.08 -9.20 11.56
C ALA A 38 -12.74 -8.66 10.15
N ASP A 39 -12.67 -9.56 9.17
CA ASP A 39 -12.18 -9.26 7.81
C ASP A 39 -12.98 -8.15 7.10
N ALA A 40 -14.30 -8.10 7.32
CA ALA A 40 -15.16 -7.05 6.77
C ALA A 40 -14.78 -5.64 7.28
N GLU A 41 -14.36 -5.52 8.55
CA GLU A 41 -13.93 -4.24 9.11
C GLU A 41 -12.54 -3.84 8.59
N ILE A 42 -11.65 -4.83 8.35
CA ILE A 42 -10.35 -4.60 7.72
C ILE A 42 -10.55 -4.03 6.31
N ALA A 43 -11.40 -4.67 5.51
CA ALA A 43 -11.75 -4.22 4.17
C ALA A 43 -12.28 -2.77 4.16
N GLN A 44 -13.23 -2.46 5.06
CA GLN A 44 -13.79 -1.12 5.19
C GLN A 44 -12.73 -0.08 5.58
N ASN A 45 -11.83 -0.42 6.52
CA ASN A 45 -10.76 0.46 6.96
C ASN A 45 -9.74 0.75 5.84
N ILE A 46 -9.40 -0.25 5.03
CA ILE A 46 -8.51 -0.07 3.88
C ILE A 46 -9.17 0.82 2.83
N ARG A 47 -10.44 0.56 2.45
CA ARG A 47 -11.19 1.44 1.52
C ARG A 47 -11.20 2.89 2.00
N LYS A 48 -11.45 3.11 3.29
CA LYS A 48 -11.42 4.44 3.90
C LYS A 48 -10.03 5.10 3.79
N ARG A 49 -8.96 4.34 4.03
CA ARG A 49 -7.57 4.84 3.88
C ARG A 49 -7.24 5.17 2.44
N MET A 50 -7.64 4.35 1.48
CA MET A 50 -7.45 4.60 0.05
C MET A 50 -8.21 5.85 -0.38
N SER A 51 -9.43 6.07 0.11
CA SER A 51 -10.18 7.29 -0.15
C SER A 51 -9.50 8.54 0.41
N HIS A 52 -8.95 8.48 1.62
CA HIS A 52 -8.18 9.59 2.19
C HIS A 52 -6.85 9.80 1.46
N LEU A 53 -6.17 8.73 1.06
CA LEU A 53 -4.95 8.82 0.26
C LEU A 53 -5.25 9.49 -1.09
N ALA A 54 -6.34 9.11 -1.75
CA ALA A 54 -6.76 9.72 -3.01
C ALA A 54 -6.98 11.23 -2.89
N GLU A 55 -7.61 11.68 -1.80
CA GLU A 55 -7.78 13.11 -1.51
C GLU A 55 -6.45 13.83 -1.31
N VAL A 56 -5.49 13.19 -0.63
CA VAL A 56 -4.14 13.74 -0.46
C VAL A 56 -3.39 13.80 -1.79
N LEU A 57 -3.51 12.77 -2.64
CA LEU A 57 -2.87 12.73 -3.94
C LEU A 57 -3.43 13.80 -4.88
N GLU A 58 -4.75 14.00 -4.92
CA GLU A 58 -5.39 15.09 -5.67
C GLU A 58 -4.80 16.45 -5.27
N LEU A 59 -4.72 16.73 -3.97
CA LEU A 59 -4.16 17.98 -3.45
C LEU A 59 -2.68 18.15 -3.83
N LEU A 60 -1.87 17.11 -3.67
CA LEU A 60 -0.45 17.15 -3.98
C LEU A 60 -0.20 17.26 -5.49
N HIS A 61 -1.02 16.62 -6.32
CA HIS A 61 -0.93 16.67 -7.78
C HIS A 61 -1.21 18.09 -8.27
N LYS A 62 -2.26 18.72 -7.73
CA LYS A 62 -2.55 20.13 -8.01
C LYS A 62 -1.37 21.05 -7.65
N ILE A 63 -0.80 20.90 -6.45
CA ILE A 63 0.35 21.70 -5.99
C ILE A 63 1.56 21.52 -6.92
N TYR A 64 1.88 20.26 -7.26
CA TYR A 64 2.99 19.93 -8.14
C TYR A 64 2.78 20.52 -9.53
N PHE A 65 1.61 20.29 -10.13
CA PHE A 65 1.30 20.75 -11.49
C PHE A 65 1.41 22.26 -11.62
N GLU A 66 0.83 23.01 -10.67
CA GLU A 66 0.89 24.48 -10.65
C GLU A 66 2.31 25.04 -10.41
N ASN A 67 3.23 24.25 -9.86
CA ASN A 67 4.54 24.70 -9.40
C ASN A 67 5.67 23.73 -9.78
N THR A 68 5.58 23.11 -10.96
CA THR A 68 6.48 22.01 -11.37
C THR A 68 7.95 22.44 -11.28
N ASP A 69 8.26 23.65 -11.76
CA ASP A 69 9.61 24.22 -11.76
C ASP A 69 10.17 24.49 -10.35
N LEU A 70 9.29 24.66 -9.35
CA LEU A 70 9.71 24.93 -7.97
C LEU A 70 10.10 23.65 -7.22
N TYR A 71 9.42 22.54 -7.50
CA TYR A 71 9.49 21.33 -6.69
C TYR A 71 10.32 20.21 -7.31
N GLY A 72 10.25 20.04 -8.64
CA GLY A 72 11.00 19.02 -9.39
C GLY A 72 10.89 17.59 -8.83
N ASP A 73 11.91 16.78 -9.09
CA ASP A 73 11.90 15.33 -8.84
C ASP A 73 11.81 14.95 -7.35
N ARG A 74 12.26 15.82 -6.44
CA ARG A 74 12.22 15.51 -5.00
C ARG A 74 10.80 15.42 -4.47
N PHE A 75 9.88 16.23 -4.99
CA PHE A 75 8.48 16.14 -4.63
C PHE A 75 7.85 14.85 -5.15
N LEU A 76 8.16 14.46 -6.38
CA LEU A 76 7.72 13.17 -6.93
C LEU A 76 8.27 11.98 -6.14
N ALA A 77 9.53 12.04 -5.70
CA ALA A 77 10.13 11.04 -4.83
C ALA A 77 9.42 10.96 -3.46
N PHE A 78 9.07 12.10 -2.87
CA PHE A 78 8.28 12.17 -1.64
C PHE A 78 6.89 11.53 -1.82
N VAL A 79 6.17 11.88 -2.89
CA VAL A 79 4.85 11.29 -3.20
C VAL A 79 4.95 9.77 -3.30
N GLY A 80 5.90 9.24 -4.07
CA GLY A 80 6.05 7.80 -4.23
C GLY A 80 6.47 7.08 -2.95
N ASN A 81 7.55 7.53 -2.30
CA ASN A 81 8.19 6.78 -1.21
C ASN A 81 7.56 7.04 0.15
N GLU A 82 7.12 8.26 0.45
CA GLU A 82 6.67 8.64 1.79
C GLU A 82 5.15 8.71 1.88
N VAL A 83 4.46 8.98 0.76
CA VAL A 83 3.00 9.05 0.73
C VAL A 83 2.44 7.71 0.26
N VAL A 84 2.60 7.35 -1.01
CA VAL A 84 1.93 6.17 -1.59
C VAL A 84 2.39 4.86 -0.94
N ARG A 85 3.70 4.67 -0.75
CA ARG A 85 4.24 3.43 -0.16
C ARG A 85 3.86 3.26 1.32
N GLU A 86 3.92 4.31 2.12
CA GLU A 86 3.81 4.20 3.58
C GLU A 86 2.38 4.46 4.11
N TRP A 87 1.48 5.04 3.30
CA TRP A 87 0.17 5.48 3.77
C TRP A 87 -0.89 4.40 4.02
N PRO A 88 -1.08 3.37 3.17
CA PRO A 88 -2.19 2.46 3.41
C PRO A 88 -1.96 1.57 4.63
N TRP A 89 -0.71 1.47 5.13
CA TRP A 89 -0.25 0.69 6.31
C TRP A 89 -0.53 -0.82 6.26
N LYS A 90 -1.42 -1.23 5.35
CA LYS A 90 -2.04 -2.53 5.15
C LYS A 90 -2.29 -2.64 3.65
N ASP A 91 -1.70 -3.65 3.03
CA ASP A 91 -1.81 -3.86 1.60
C ASP A 91 -2.92 -4.86 1.27
N PHE A 92 -3.29 -4.95 0.00
CA PHE A 92 -4.13 -6.01 -0.54
C PHE A 92 -3.25 -7.15 -1.05
N PRO A 93 -2.92 -8.18 -0.23
CA PRO A 93 -2.15 -9.31 -0.71
C PRO A 93 -2.96 -10.19 -1.62
N PHE A 94 -2.40 -10.36 -2.82
CA PHE A 94 -2.70 -11.43 -3.74
C PHE A 94 -1.60 -12.49 -3.60
N ILE A 95 -1.88 -13.72 -4.02
CA ILE A 95 -0.95 -14.84 -3.87
C ILE A 95 -0.94 -15.62 -5.19
N SER A 96 0.22 -16.05 -5.67
CA SER A 96 0.27 -17.01 -6.78
C SER A 96 -0.18 -18.39 -6.34
N GLU A 97 -0.72 -19.22 -7.23
CA GLU A 97 -1.10 -20.60 -6.91
C GLU A 97 0.08 -21.38 -6.29
N ALA A 98 1.29 -21.25 -6.86
CA ALA A 98 2.49 -21.89 -6.32
C ALA A 98 2.90 -21.38 -4.93
N ALA A 99 2.72 -20.08 -4.65
CA ALA A 99 2.97 -19.52 -3.32
C ALA A 99 1.90 -19.98 -2.31
N LEU A 100 0.66 -20.15 -2.76
CA LEU A 100 -0.45 -20.63 -1.94
C LEU A 100 -0.20 -22.08 -1.51
N GLU A 101 0.22 -22.97 -2.42
CA GLU A 101 0.58 -24.36 -2.10
C GLU A 101 1.63 -24.43 -0.98
N LEU A 102 2.69 -23.63 -1.07
CA LEU A 102 3.73 -23.56 -0.03
C LEU A 102 3.21 -23.06 1.33
N LEU A 103 2.19 -22.19 1.31
CA LEU A 103 1.55 -21.69 2.51
C LEU A 103 0.60 -22.73 3.11
N GLU A 104 -0.14 -23.47 2.28
CA GLU A 104 -1.05 -24.54 2.71
C GLU A 104 -0.31 -25.74 3.33
N GLU A 105 0.92 -26.03 2.89
CA GLU A 105 1.81 -27.02 3.54
C GLU A 105 2.15 -26.67 5.00
N CYS A 106 1.93 -25.40 5.40
CA CYS A 106 2.13 -24.95 6.76
C CYS A 106 0.81 -25.06 7.54
N ASP A 107 0.70 -26.05 8.44
CA ASP A 107 -0.45 -26.20 9.38
C ASP A 107 -0.74 -24.94 10.22
N SER A 108 0.19 -23.97 10.25
CA SER A 108 0.08 -22.70 10.95
C SER A 108 -0.19 -21.49 10.05
N TYR A 109 -0.52 -21.71 8.77
CA TYR A 109 -0.98 -20.65 7.89
C TYR A 109 -2.33 -20.14 8.39
N SER A 110 -2.29 -19.08 9.19
CA SER A 110 -3.44 -18.21 9.38
C SER A 110 -3.45 -17.20 8.24
N ASP A 111 -4.63 -16.72 7.90
CA ASP A 111 -4.77 -15.67 6.90
C ASP A 111 -3.77 -14.52 7.18
N ILE A 112 -2.82 -14.36 6.24
CA ILE A 112 -1.78 -13.32 6.29
C ILE A 112 -2.27 -12.02 5.65
N THR A 113 -3.54 -11.97 5.29
CA THR A 113 -4.20 -10.84 4.69
C THR A 113 -3.98 -9.55 5.48
N GLY A 114 -3.47 -8.53 4.77
CA GLY A 114 -3.11 -7.25 5.34
C GLY A 114 -1.95 -7.30 6.34
N LYS A 115 -1.19 -8.40 6.49
CA LYS A 115 0.00 -8.43 7.36
C LYS A 115 1.26 -8.31 6.53
N LEU A 116 2.14 -7.38 6.90
CA LEU A 116 3.51 -7.34 6.43
C LEU A 116 4.30 -8.53 7.00
N PRO A 117 5.38 -8.97 6.33
CA PRO A 117 6.09 -10.18 6.71
C PRO A 117 6.61 -10.19 8.16
N PHE A 118 7.01 -9.02 8.67
CA PHE A 118 7.54 -8.89 10.03
C PHE A 118 6.46 -8.93 11.13
N GLU A 119 5.19 -8.82 10.77
CA GLU A 119 4.06 -8.88 11.72
C GLU A 119 3.67 -10.31 12.05
N VAL A 120 3.96 -11.25 11.14
CA VAL A 120 3.67 -12.66 11.33
C VAL A 120 4.69 -13.25 12.30
N LYS A 121 4.25 -13.55 13.53
CA LYS A 121 5.13 -14.07 14.58
C LYS A 121 5.36 -15.59 14.51
N ASN A 122 4.47 -16.32 13.82
CA ASN A 122 4.56 -17.77 13.73
C ASN A 122 5.85 -18.17 13.00
N LYS A 123 6.68 -19.00 13.66
CA LYS A 123 7.98 -19.40 13.13
C LYS A 123 7.85 -20.23 11.86
N ALA A 124 6.90 -21.17 11.79
CA ALA A 124 6.70 -22.01 10.62
C ALA A 124 6.30 -21.18 9.39
N THR A 125 5.35 -20.26 9.53
CA THR A 125 4.97 -19.34 8.44
C THR A 125 6.14 -18.45 7.99
N ARG A 126 6.96 -17.97 8.93
CA ARG A 126 8.15 -17.17 8.59
C ARG A 126 9.22 -17.94 7.83
N GLU A 127 9.34 -19.25 8.05
CA GLU A 127 10.24 -20.09 7.26
C GLU A 127 9.73 -20.24 5.83
N VAL A 128 8.42 -20.39 5.62
CA VAL A 128 7.81 -20.36 4.28
C VAL A 128 8.07 -19.03 3.58
N PHE A 129 7.92 -17.90 4.27
CA PHE A 129 8.19 -16.57 3.69
C PHE A 129 9.61 -16.41 3.13
N LYS A 130 10.60 -17.19 3.57
CA LYS A 130 11.94 -17.15 2.97
C LYS A 130 11.97 -17.68 1.54
N LYS A 131 11.06 -18.60 1.21
CA LYS A 131 10.82 -19.15 -0.14
C LYS A 131 9.92 -18.27 -1.00
N LEU A 132 9.37 -17.20 -0.42
CA LEU A 132 8.48 -16.29 -1.12
C LEU A 132 9.13 -14.92 -1.33
N ARG A 133 8.45 -14.13 -2.15
CA ARG A 133 8.74 -12.74 -2.45
C ARG A 133 7.46 -11.93 -2.33
N TYR A 134 7.59 -10.79 -1.66
CA TYR A 134 6.54 -9.82 -1.49
C TYR A 134 6.87 -8.59 -2.33
N GLU A 135 6.02 -8.27 -3.29
CA GLU A 135 6.24 -7.12 -4.16
C GLU A 135 4.94 -6.44 -4.56
N HIS A 136 5.04 -5.22 -5.07
CA HIS A 136 3.88 -4.51 -5.60
C HIS A 136 3.54 -5.04 -7.00
N TRP A 137 2.26 -5.22 -7.31
CA TRP A 137 1.79 -5.53 -8.66
C TRP A 137 2.07 -4.39 -9.62
N THR A 138 1.81 -3.15 -9.21
CA THR A 138 2.10 -1.96 -10.00
C THR A 138 3.33 -1.28 -9.40
N PRO A 139 4.33 -0.88 -10.20
CA PRO A 139 5.48 -0.16 -9.69
C PRO A 139 5.05 1.09 -8.94
N ILE A 140 5.57 1.33 -7.73
CA ILE A 140 5.24 2.54 -6.96
C ILE A 140 5.56 3.83 -7.75
N SER A 141 6.51 3.77 -8.67
CA SER A 141 6.81 4.87 -9.59
C SER A 141 5.59 5.28 -10.43
N PHE A 142 4.70 4.36 -10.80
CA PHE A 142 3.47 4.68 -11.54
C PHE A 142 2.70 5.83 -10.89
N PHE A 143 2.46 5.77 -9.58
CA PHE A 143 1.63 6.76 -8.88
C PHE A 143 2.27 8.16 -8.82
N ARG A 144 3.61 8.26 -8.81
CA ARG A 144 4.29 9.56 -8.95
C ARG A 144 4.41 9.99 -10.42
N ASP A 145 4.53 9.06 -11.35
CA ASP A 145 4.75 9.36 -12.76
C ASP A 145 3.43 9.88 -13.38
N VAL A 146 2.28 9.51 -12.81
CA VAL A 146 0.97 10.14 -13.08
C VAL A 146 1.03 11.66 -12.87
N PHE A 147 1.71 12.14 -11.83
CA PHE A 147 1.81 13.58 -11.55
C PHE A 147 2.53 14.34 -12.67
N HIS A 148 3.51 13.69 -13.30
CA HIS A 148 4.30 14.27 -14.37
C HIS A 148 3.65 14.14 -15.75
N SER A 149 2.87 13.09 -15.97
CA SER A 149 2.34 12.73 -17.30
C SER A 149 0.90 13.16 -17.55
N HIS A 150 0.16 13.57 -16.52
CA HIS A 150 -1.25 13.91 -16.61
C HIS A 150 -1.57 15.25 -15.92
N GLU A 151 -2.63 15.91 -16.39
CA GLU A 151 -3.27 16.99 -15.64
C GLU A 151 -3.77 16.50 -14.27
N PRO A 152 -3.96 17.38 -13.28
CA PRO A 152 -4.45 17.03 -11.96
C PRO A 152 -5.70 16.15 -12.02
N LEU A 153 -5.58 14.93 -11.49
CA LEU A 153 -6.70 13.99 -11.41
C LEU A 153 -7.53 14.27 -10.16
N ASP A 154 -8.83 14.01 -10.26
CA ASP A 154 -9.74 14.15 -9.11
C ASP A 154 -9.59 12.99 -8.11
N LYS A 155 -10.13 13.20 -6.91
CA LYS A 155 -10.17 12.18 -5.86
C LYS A 155 -10.77 10.85 -6.33
N SER A 156 -11.82 10.89 -7.15
CA SER A 156 -12.51 9.68 -7.61
C SER A 156 -11.57 8.82 -8.45
N THR A 157 -10.89 9.44 -9.41
CA THR A 157 -9.92 8.79 -10.29
C THR A 157 -8.76 8.22 -9.49
N TYR A 158 -8.19 8.99 -8.56
CA TYR A 158 -7.13 8.47 -7.69
C TYR A 158 -7.59 7.30 -6.82
N TYR A 159 -8.82 7.34 -6.31
CA TYR A 159 -9.37 6.23 -5.53
C TYR A 159 -9.45 4.96 -6.37
N HIS A 160 -9.96 5.03 -7.60
CA HIS A 160 -9.99 3.89 -8.50
C HIS A 160 -8.59 3.42 -8.91
N LEU A 161 -7.64 4.33 -9.14
CA LEU A 161 -6.24 3.94 -9.40
C LEU A 161 -5.65 3.16 -8.22
N LEU A 162 -5.90 3.60 -6.99
CA LEU A 162 -5.39 2.93 -5.78
C LEU A 162 -6.06 1.56 -5.59
N VAL A 163 -7.39 1.49 -5.60
CA VAL A 163 -8.09 0.21 -5.38
C VAL A 163 -7.76 -0.81 -6.47
N ASN A 164 -7.63 -0.37 -7.72
CA ASN A 164 -7.38 -1.28 -8.84
C ASN A 164 -5.91 -1.62 -9.05
N PHE A 165 -4.97 -0.72 -8.73
CA PHE A 165 -3.56 -0.91 -9.10
C PHE A 165 -2.60 -0.90 -7.92
N TYR A 166 -3.00 -0.42 -6.73
CA TYR A 166 -2.22 -0.56 -5.50
C TYR A 166 -2.45 -1.95 -4.91
N ARG A 167 -1.80 -2.94 -5.52
CA ARG A 167 -1.87 -4.34 -5.10
C ARG A 167 -0.47 -4.82 -4.77
N VAL A 168 -0.38 -5.76 -3.83
CA VAL A 168 0.86 -6.49 -3.56
C VAL A 168 0.62 -7.97 -3.82
N VAL A 169 1.67 -8.68 -4.18
CA VAL A 169 1.58 -10.08 -4.52
C VAL A 169 2.69 -10.86 -3.83
N TRP A 170 2.29 -12.03 -3.32
CA TRP A 170 3.20 -13.08 -2.91
C TRP A 170 3.42 -14.04 -4.07
N ILE A 171 4.67 -14.15 -4.48
CA ILE A 171 5.12 -15.15 -5.47
C ILE A 171 6.26 -15.98 -4.88
N THR A 172 6.53 -17.13 -5.47
CA THR A 172 7.70 -17.96 -5.15
C THR A 172 8.99 -17.30 -5.62
N ARG A 173 10.14 -17.81 -5.16
CA ARG A 173 11.45 -17.35 -5.65
C ARG A 173 11.67 -17.72 -7.11
N GLU A 174 11.18 -18.88 -7.49
CA GLU A 174 11.23 -19.42 -8.84
C GLU A 174 10.45 -18.52 -9.80
N GLU A 175 9.25 -18.05 -9.40
CA GLU A 175 8.47 -17.08 -10.15
C GLU A 175 9.14 -15.69 -10.20
N ASP A 176 9.75 -15.24 -9.10
CA ASP A 176 10.52 -13.98 -9.06
C ASP A 176 11.72 -14.02 -10.02
N ASP A 177 12.34 -15.19 -10.24
CA ASP A 177 13.44 -15.36 -11.18
C ASP A 177 13.00 -15.24 -12.65
N LEU A 178 11.71 -15.45 -12.97
CA LEU A 178 11.14 -15.19 -14.30
C LEU A 178 11.02 -13.69 -14.60
N LEU A 179 10.97 -12.85 -13.56
CA LEU A 179 10.87 -11.40 -13.70
C LEU A 179 12.23 -10.79 -14.06
N ASN A 180 12.42 -10.49 -15.35
CA ASN A 180 13.59 -9.76 -15.84
C ASN A 180 13.52 -8.25 -15.49
N LYS A 181 14.59 -7.51 -15.80
CA LYS A 181 14.68 -6.05 -15.53
C LYS A 181 13.53 -5.24 -16.16
N LYS A 182 13.04 -5.64 -17.34
CA LYS A 182 11.92 -4.98 -18.03
C LYS A 182 10.61 -5.21 -17.26
N HIS A 183 10.34 -6.44 -16.85
CA HIS A 183 9.15 -6.83 -16.09
C HIS A 183 9.13 -6.28 -14.67
N ARG A 184 10.30 -5.97 -14.08
CA ARG A 184 10.38 -5.35 -12.76
C ARG A 184 10.15 -3.84 -12.75
N SER A 185 10.58 -3.15 -13.82
CA SER A 185 10.50 -1.68 -13.88
C SER A 185 9.25 -1.18 -14.59
N TRP A 186 8.87 -1.80 -15.71
CA TRP A 186 7.73 -1.34 -16.51
C TRP A 186 6.44 -2.07 -16.12
N ARG A 187 6.56 -3.35 -15.75
CA ARG A 187 5.51 -4.26 -15.29
C ARG A 187 4.11 -3.97 -15.88
N PRO A 188 3.91 -4.29 -17.16
CA PRO A 188 2.58 -4.30 -17.79
C PRO A 188 1.53 -5.01 -16.94
N SER A 189 0.26 -4.63 -17.12
CA SER A 189 -0.88 -5.17 -16.35
C SER A 189 -1.02 -6.69 -16.44
N ASP A 190 -0.55 -7.30 -17.53
CA ASP A 190 -0.62 -8.72 -17.86
C ASP A 190 0.68 -9.50 -17.60
N THR A 191 1.71 -8.86 -17.02
CA THR A 191 3.05 -9.45 -16.82
C THR A 191 3.01 -10.85 -16.21
N TYR A 192 2.22 -11.05 -15.14
CA TYR A 192 2.14 -12.35 -14.46
C TYR A 192 1.49 -13.41 -15.36
N ALA A 193 0.41 -13.05 -16.05
CA ALA A 193 -0.27 -13.96 -16.98
C ALA A 193 0.64 -14.36 -18.16
N GLU A 194 1.40 -13.41 -18.74
CA GLU A 194 2.37 -13.69 -19.81
C GLU A 194 3.49 -14.65 -19.36
N LEU A 195 3.85 -14.61 -18.08
CA LEU A 195 4.86 -15.48 -17.48
C LEU A 195 4.29 -16.81 -16.98
N GLY A 196 2.99 -17.06 -17.15
CA GLY A 196 2.32 -18.26 -16.67
C GLY A 196 2.16 -18.30 -15.14
N ILE A 197 2.23 -17.15 -14.48
CA ILE A 197 2.06 -16.99 -13.03
C ILE A 197 0.58 -16.67 -12.77
N ASN A 198 -0.16 -17.66 -12.26
CA ASN A 198 -1.57 -17.50 -11.93
C ASN A 198 -1.72 -16.86 -10.55
N ILE A 199 -2.29 -15.66 -10.51
CA ILE A 199 -2.51 -14.93 -9.27
C ILE A 199 -3.97 -15.05 -8.85
N VAL A 200 -4.19 -15.53 -7.63
CA VAL A 200 -5.51 -15.70 -7.04
C VAL A 200 -5.78 -14.61 -5.98
N PRO A 201 -6.97 -13.99 -5.98
CA PRO A 201 -7.40 -13.14 -4.88
C PRO A 201 -7.72 -14.00 -3.66
N HIS A 202 -7.37 -13.51 -2.47
CA HIS A 202 -7.86 -14.13 -1.23
C HIS A 202 -9.38 -13.87 -1.08
N GLU A 203 -10.14 -14.84 -0.57
CA GLU A 203 -11.62 -14.73 -0.47
C GLU A 203 -12.08 -13.48 0.31
N ALA A 204 -11.35 -13.13 1.38
CA ALA A 204 -11.59 -11.90 2.16
C ALA A 204 -11.54 -10.61 1.32
N TRP A 205 -10.87 -10.65 0.16
CA TRP A 205 -10.70 -9.53 -0.77
C TRP A 205 -11.64 -9.54 -1.96
N SER A 206 -12.25 -10.67 -2.30
CA SER A 206 -13.33 -10.70 -3.29
C SER A 206 -14.47 -9.78 -2.88
N ALA A 207 -14.76 -9.70 -1.57
CA ALA A 207 -15.69 -8.74 -0.98
C ALA A 207 -15.28 -7.26 -1.18
N ILE A 208 -14.03 -6.96 -1.55
CA ILE A 208 -13.56 -5.60 -1.86
C ILE A 208 -13.75 -5.26 -3.33
N ALA A 209 -13.58 -6.25 -4.21
CA ALA A 209 -13.72 -6.09 -5.65
C ALA A 209 -15.19 -5.90 -6.08
N GLU A 210 -16.14 -6.58 -5.43
CA GLU A 210 -17.56 -6.60 -5.82
C GLU A 210 -18.30 -5.26 -5.65
N ASP A 211 -17.75 -4.27 -4.92
CA ASP A 211 -18.36 -2.94 -4.70
C ASP A 211 -17.68 -1.81 -5.50
N SER A 212 -16.73 -2.11 -6.38
CA SER A 212 -16.20 -1.08 -7.27
C SER A 212 -17.24 -0.84 -8.37
N PRO A 213 -17.90 0.33 -8.45
CA PRO A 213 -18.81 0.60 -9.55
C PRO A 213 -18.02 0.51 -10.86
N GLU A 214 -18.54 -0.26 -11.81
CA GLU A 214 -18.11 -0.28 -13.21
C GLU A 214 -18.08 1.12 -13.82
#